data_AF-A0A848IZ48-F1
#
_entry.id   AF-A0A848IZ48-F1
#
_cell.length_a   1.000
_cell.length_b   1.000
_cell.length_c   1.000
_cell.angle_alpha   90.00
_cell.angle_beta   90.00
_cell.angle_gamma   90.00
#
_symmetry.space_group_name_H-M   'P 1'
#
loop_
_entity.id
_entity.type
_entity.pdbx_description
1 polymer ?
#
loop_
_entity_poly.entity_id
_entity_poly.type
_entity_poly.pdbx_seq_one_letter_code
_entity_poly.pdbx_strand_id
1 'polypeptide(L)' 'MKEYLIIYTNGKTENVIVPDKQTLINAKFKGDKDVFMKKVKMLQWNTLSMKFVEHVKSGRVDAVISTADANPFGWRV' A
#
# COMPACT_ATOMS: atom_id res chain seq x y z
N MET A 1 0.85 -13.12 -6.36
CA MET A 1 0.49 -12.59 -5.02
C MET A 1 1.09 -11.20 -4.89
N LYS A 2 0.48 -10.33 -4.09
CA LYS A 2 0.96 -8.96 -3.85
C LYS A 2 1.29 -8.81 -2.36
N GLU A 3 2.37 -8.11 -2.06
CA GLU A 3 2.70 -7.72 -0.70
C GLU A 3 2.03 -6.39 -0.37
N TYR A 4 1.16 -6.41 0.64
CA TYR A 4 0.48 -5.24 1.16
C TYR A 4 1.05 -4.89 2.54
N LEU A 5 1.46 -3.64 2.70
CA LEU A 5 1.82 -3.02 3.97
C LEU A 5 0.58 -2.28 4.51
N ILE A 6 0.00 -2.81 5.59
CA ILE A 6 -1.12 -2.20 6.31
C ILE A 6 -0.54 -1.22 7.32
N ILE A 7 -0.92 0.06 7.21
CA ILE A 7 -0.55 1.11 8.17
C ILE A 7 -1.79 1.40 9.02
N TYR A 8 -1.75 0.99 10.28
CA TYR A 8 -2.84 1.17 11.23
C TYR A 8 -2.90 2.62 11.77
N THR A 9 -4.07 3.03 12.24
CA THR A 9 -4.28 4.34 12.86
C THR A 9 -3.48 4.54 14.15
N ASN A 10 -3.08 3.45 14.81
CA ASN A 10 -2.21 3.46 15.99
C ASN A 10 -0.71 3.57 15.66
N GLY A 11 -0.34 3.73 14.39
CA GLY A 11 1.05 3.81 13.94
C GLY A 11 1.76 2.46 13.78
N LYS A 12 1.11 1.33 14.11
CA LYS A 12 1.66 0.01 13.79
C LYS A 12 1.59 -0.24 12.28
N THR A 13 2.55 -1.02 11.80
CA THR A 13 2.59 -1.46 10.41
C THR A 13 2.70 -2.98 10.35
N GLU A 14 2.01 -3.60 9.41
CA GLU A 14 2.05 -5.05 9.21
C GLU A 14 2.11 -5.38 7.73
N ASN A 15 2.99 -6.32 7.36
CA ASN A 15 3.09 -6.83 6.00
C ASN A 15 2.27 -8.10 5.84
N VAL A 16 1.49 -8.17 4.76
CA VAL A 16 0.63 -9.29 4.43
C VAL A 16 0.75 -9.61 2.94
N ILE A 17 1.01 -10.87 2.63
CA ILE A 17 1.08 -11.36 1.25
C ILE A 17 -0.25 -12.03 0.91
N VAL A 18 -1.01 -11.43 0.01
CA VAL A 18 -2.32 -11.92 -0.42
C VAL A 18 -2.54 -11.68 -1.91
N PRO A 19 -3.43 -12.44 -2.57
CA PRO A 19 -3.75 -12.21 -3.98
C PRO A 19 -4.45 -10.87 -4.21
N ASP A 20 -5.39 -10.50 -3.33
CA ASP A 20 -6.24 -9.31 -3.49
C ASP A 20 -6.55 -8.61 -2.15
N LYS A 21 -6.93 -7.33 -2.21
CA LYS A 21 -7.39 -6.54 -1.06
C LYS A 21 -8.59 -7.18 -0.37
N GLN A 22 -9.51 -7.79 -1.11
CA GLN A 22 -10.67 -8.44 -0.49
C GLN A 22 -10.26 -9.65 0.36
N THR A 23 -9.27 -10.41 -0.08
CA THR A 23 -8.68 -11.51 0.71
C THR A 23 -7.98 -10.98 1.97
N LEU A 24 -7.31 -9.83 1.90
CA LEU A 24 -6.72 -9.16 3.06
C LEU A 24 -7.79 -8.85 4.13
N ILE A 25 -8.89 -8.25 3.71
CA ILE A 25 -10.00 -7.85 4.58
C ILE A 25 -10.63 -9.10 5.21
N ASN A 26 -10.84 -10.16 4.43
CA ASN A 26 -11.38 -11.42 4.94
C ASN A 26 -10.43 -12.09 5.94
N ALA A 27 -9.13 -12.16 5.64
CA ALA A 27 -8.16 -12.85 6.48
C ALA A 27 -7.86 -12.12 7.80
N LYS A 28 -7.74 -10.79 7.77
CA LYS A 28 -7.34 -9.99 8.94
C LYS A 28 -8.50 -9.36 9.69
N PHE A 29 -9.57 -9.01 8.98
CA PHE A 29 -10.71 -8.29 9.53
C PHE A 29 -12.00 -9.13 9.51
N LYS A 30 -11.92 -10.43 9.23
CA LYS A 30 -13.07 -11.36 9.14
C LYS A 30 -14.16 -10.88 8.17
N GLY A 31 -13.78 -10.11 7.15
CA GLY A 31 -14.69 -9.53 6.16
C GLY A 31 -15.34 -8.22 6.60
N ASP A 32 -15.00 -7.73 7.80
CA ASP A 32 -15.59 -6.54 8.38
C ASP A 32 -14.92 -5.26 7.84
N LYS A 33 -15.53 -4.70 6.80
CA LYS A 33 -15.04 -3.49 6.11
C LYS A 33 -15.04 -2.27 7.02
N ASP A 34 -15.96 -2.20 7.97
CA ASP A 34 -16.07 -1.09 8.91
C ASP A 34 -14.87 -1.06 9.87
N VAL A 35 -14.51 -2.24 10.41
CA VAL A 35 -13.32 -2.39 11.24
C VAL A 35 -12.06 -2.08 10.44
N PHE A 36 -11.99 -2.50 9.18
CA PHE A 36 -10.89 -2.15 8.28
C PHE A 36 -10.75 -0.62 8.14
N MET A 37 -11.82 0.11 7.82
CA MET A 37 -11.78 1.57 7.66
C MET A 37 -11.47 2.32 8.96
N LYS A 38 -11.86 1.75 10.11
CA LYS A 38 -11.62 2.35 11.43
C LYS A 38 -10.19 2.13 11.93
N LYS A 39 -9.62 0.95 11.67
CA LYS A 39 -8.29 0.56 12.17
C LYS A 39 -7.18 0.87 11.18
N VAL A 40 -7.44 0.86 9.88
CA VAL A 40 -6.42 1.09 8.85
C VAL A 40 -6.44 2.54 8.41
N LYS A 41 -5.27 3.19 8.48
CA LYS A 41 -5.06 4.56 8.03
C LYS A 41 -4.72 4.57 6.54
N MET A 42 -3.77 3.73 6.14
CA MET A 42 -3.28 3.63 4.77
C MET A 42 -2.91 2.18 4.45
N LEU A 43 -3.01 1.84 3.17
CA LEU A 43 -2.56 0.57 2.62
C LEU A 43 -1.51 0.87 1.55
N GLN A 44 -0.34 0.24 1.62
CA GLN A 44 0.68 0.40 0.59
C GLN A 44 0.93 -0.95 -0.07
N TRP A 45 1.19 -0.97 -1.36
CA TRP A 45 1.68 -2.17 -2.04
C TRP A 45 2.63 -1.79 -3.15
N ASN A 46 3.63 -2.63 -3.36
CA ASN A 46 4.58 -2.44 -4.44
C ASN A 46 4.22 -3.37 -5.60
N THR A 47 4.31 -2.83 -6.81
CA THR A 47 4.44 -3.62 -8.03
C THR A 47 5.87 -3.48 -8.56
N LEU A 48 6.19 -4.15 -9.68
CA LEU A 48 7.53 -4.23 -10.27
C LEU A 48 8.28 -2.89 -10.37
N SER A 49 7.58 -1.77 -10.55
CA SER A 49 8.21 -0.44 -10.74
C SER A 49 7.43 0.71 -10.10
N MET A 50 6.31 0.42 -9.43
CA MET A 50 5.43 1.43 -8.87
C MET A 50 5.05 1.07 -7.44
N LYS A 51 5.09 2.08 -6.57
CA LYS A 51 4.58 1.99 -5.22
C LYS A 51 3.20 2.64 -5.19
N PHE A 52 2.19 1.90 -4.75
CA PHE A 52 0.85 2.41 -4.56
C PHE A 52 0.60 2.66 -3.08
N VAL A 53 -0.12 3.74 -2.78
CA VAL A 53 -0.55 4.12 -1.44
C VAL A 53 -2.04 4.47 -1.50
N GLU A 54 -2.88 3.63 -0.90
CA GLU A 54 -4.31 3.87 -0.73
C GLU A 54 -4.59 4.45 0.66
N HIS A 55 -5.16 5.65 0.70
CA HIS A 55 -5.72 6.26 1.90
C HIS A 55 -7.12 5.71 2.15
N VAL A 56 -7.21 4.69 3.02
CA VAL A 56 -8.46 3.94 3.28
C VAL A 56 -9.63 4.85 3.68
N LYS A 57 -9.39 5.91 4.46
CA LYS A 57 -10.44 6.87 4.86
C LYS A 57 -10.98 7.73 3.72
N SER A 58 -10.13 8.08 2.76
CA SER A 58 -10.49 8.99 1.66
C SER A 58 -10.83 8.24 0.38
N GLY A 59 -10.54 6.94 0.30
CA GLY A 59 -10.57 6.16 -0.94
C GLY A 59 -9.56 6.61 -2.00
N ARG A 60 -8.67 7.53 -1.66
CA ARG A 60 -7.68 8.09 -2.58
C ARG A 60 -6.53 7.12 -2.76
N VAL A 61 -6.16 6.83 -4.00
CA VAL A 61 -5.01 6.00 -4.34
C VAL A 61 -3.97 6.89 -5.01
N ASP A 62 -2.82 7.05 -4.35
CA ASP A 62 -1.65 7.73 -4.91
C ASP A 62 -0.68 6.67 -5.45
N ALA A 63 -0.29 6.82 -6.70
CA ALA A 63 0.72 5.98 -7.34
C ALA A 63 2.03 6.76 -7.43
N VAL A 64 3.05 6.27 -6.75
CA VAL A 64 4.42 6.81 -6.83
C VAL A 64 5.20 5.92 -7.78
N ILE A 65 5.60 6.49 -8.91
CA ILE A 65 6.50 5.81 -9.85
C ILE A 65 7.89 5.85 -9.23
N SER A 66 8.45 4.69 -8.92
CA SER A 66 9.86 4.58 -8.57
C SER A 66 10.65 4.55 -9.87
N THR A 67 10.79 5.69 -10.56
CA THR A 67 11.73 5.80 -11.67
C THR A 67 13.13 5.71 -11.08
N ALA A 68 13.74 4.53 -11.16
CA ALA A 68 15.14 4.27 -10.78
C ALA A 68 16.15 4.84 -11.79
N ASP A 69 15.77 5.90 -12.53
CA ASP A 69 16.61 6.56 -13.54
C ASP A 69 16.61 8.08 -13.37
N ALA A 70 16.58 8.55 -12.12
CA ALA A 70 17.06 9.89 -11.83
C ALA A 70 18.58 9.82 -11.80
N ASN A 71 19.23 9.72 -12.97
CA ASN A 71 20.66 10.00 -13.08
C ASN A 71 20.90 11.45 -12.62
N PRO A 72 21.50 11.69 -11.43
CA PRO A 72 21.70 13.05 -10.91
C PRO A 72 22.88 13.75 -11.57
N PHE A 73 23.67 13.02 -12.38
CA PHE A 73 24.88 13.52 -13.01
C PHE A 73 24.66 13.56 -14.52
N GLY A 74 24.14 14.68 -15.01
CA GLY A 74 24.35 15.13 -16.38
C GLY A 74 25.82 15.53 -16.58
N TRP A 75 26.73 14.56 -16.58
CA TRP A 75 28.10 14.81 -17.02
C TRP A 75 28.14 14.68 -18.54
N ARG A 76 28.45 15.81 -19.17
CA ARG A 76 28.78 15.99 -20.58
C ARG A 76 29.49 14.77 -21.19
N VAL A 77 29.01 14.32 -22.34
CA VAL A 77 29.86 13.97 -23.50
C VAL A 77 29.16 14.42 -24.77
#